data_AF-A0A6J2WV60-F1
#
_entry.id   AF-A0A6J2WV60-F1
#
_cell.length_a   1.000
_cell.length_b   1.000
_cell.length_c   1.000
_cell.angle_alpha   90.00
_cell.angle_beta   90.00
_cell.angle_gamma   90.00
#
_symmetry.space_group_name_H-M   'P 1'
#
loop_
_entity.id
_entity.type
_entity.pdbx_description
1 polymer ?
#
loop_
_entity_poly.entity_id
_entity_poly.type
_entity_poly.pdbx_seq_one_letter_code
_entity_poly.pdbx_strand_id
1 'polypeptide(L)'
;MLLMLFTFIAFFAAASPRLSDDVHCDLEYTALKKNIRELENKLLIGAWRLTHLRAHRHFKTPSGTQPITKPNVTDNEHETENLPKLPTTAGSIIVYDRDCSQLFDRLRPVSGFYRIKPKPSVEPFLVYCDMEDGGGWTVIQKRRNGRVDFNREWADYKDGFGNFKLRNDEFWLGNDHIHSLLGDENLMKIDLMDWNGDNTFALYENFRISDEKDKYRLHFGLYSGKAGDALSGGAGMVQQWSASHSGMQFSTKDQDNDRYLQGSCASENNGGWWFNRCHAANLNGKFYRKGEYKAKSDNGVVWATWKGFWYSLRHTTMKVRPRLFLDSLGSGAGPEE
;
A
#
# COMPACT_ATOMS: atom_id res chain seq x y z
N MET A 1 -93.51 16.43 -13.44
CA MET A 1 -92.50 16.78 -14.47
C MET A 1 -91.61 17.89 -13.92
N LEU A 2 -90.52 17.55 -13.21
CA LEU A 2 -89.24 18.28 -13.20
C LEU A 2 -88.20 17.46 -12.43
N LEU A 3 -87.07 17.18 -13.11
CA LEU A 3 -85.85 16.58 -12.58
C LEU A 3 -85.14 17.51 -11.58
N MET A 4 -84.26 16.92 -10.75
CA MET A 4 -82.95 17.41 -10.22
C MET A 4 -82.73 16.77 -8.84
N LEU A 5 -81.57 16.25 -8.40
CA LEU A 5 -80.18 16.26 -8.86
C LEU A 5 -79.49 15.05 -8.17
N PHE A 6 -78.66 14.27 -8.86
CA PHE A 6 -77.77 13.27 -8.24
C PHE A 6 -76.47 13.94 -7.80
N THR A 7 -76.09 13.83 -6.53
CA THR A 7 -74.73 14.11 -6.05
C THR A 7 -74.08 12.81 -5.60
N PHE A 8 -73.11 12.34 -6.39
CA PHE A 8 -72.21 11.25 -6.00
C PHE A 8 -71.09 11.81 -5.12
N ILE A 9 -70.97 11.31 -3.89
CA ILE A 9 -69.76 11.45 -3.08
C ILE A 9 -69.19 10.04 -2.91
N ALA A 10 -68.11 9.73 -3.63
CA ALA A 10 -67.36 8.50 -3.47
C ALA A 10 -66.35 8.68 -2.32
N PHE A 11 -66.56 7.98 -1.21
CA PHE A 11 -65.52 7.78 -0.21
C PHE A 11 -64.59 6.64 -0.67
N PHE A 12 -63.38 6.98 -1.11
CA PHE A 12 -62.29 6.02 -1.26
C PHE A 12 -61.62 5.82 0.10
N ALA A 13 -61.86 4.68 0.74
CA ALA A 13 -60.98 4.19 1.81
C ALA A 13 -59.74 3.59 1.16
N ALA A 14 -58.61 4.27 1.24
CA ALA A 14 -57.31 3.73 0.85
C ALA A 14 -56.87 2.70 1.90
N ALA A 15 -56.94 1.42 1.57
CA ALA A 15 -56.28 0.37 2.35
C ALA A 15 -54.77 0.45 2.07
N SER A 16 -53.98 0.61 3.13
CA SER A 16 -52.51 0.56 3.05
C SER A 16 -52.07 -0.79 2.44
N PRO A 17 -51.12 -0.81 1.49
CA PRO A 17 -50.67 -2.06 0.92
C PRO A 17 -49.94 -2.86 2.00
N ARG A 18 -50.48 -4.03 2.34
CA ARG A 18 -49.75 -5.04 3.11
C ARG A 18 -48.60 -5.53 2.23
N LEU A 19 -47.37 -5.28 2.66
CA LEU A 19 -46.16 -5.84 2.05
C LEU A 19 -46.33 -7.38 2.03
N SER A 20 -46.17 -8.02 0.88
CA SER A 20 -46.34 -9.48 0.79
C SER A 20 -45.23 -10.19 1.57
N ASP A 21 -45.58 -11.34 2.16
CA ASP A 21 -44.68 -12.15 2.99
C ASP A 21 -43.39 -12.55 2.26
N ASP A 22 -43.42 -12.65 0.92
CA ASP A 22 -42.25 -12.94 0.08
C ASP A 22 -41.17 -11.84 0.15
N VAL A 23 -41.56 -10.56 0.12
CA VAL A 23 -40.60 -9.43 0.17
C VAL A 23 -39.95 -9.33 1.56
N HIS A 24 -40.70 -9.70 2.60
CA HIS A 24 -40.17 -9.76 3.96
C HIS A 24 -39.10 -10.85 4.09
N CYS A 25 -39.37 -12.03 3.53
CA CYS A 25 -38.43 -13.15 3.54
C CYS A 25 -37.13 -12.84 2.78
N ASP A 26 -37.20 -12.13 1.65
CA ASP A 26 -36.02 -11.70 0.89
C ASP A 26 -35.13 -10.69 1.66
N LEU A 27 -35.76 -9.77 2.39
CA LEU A 27 -35.04 -8.81 3.24
C LEU A 27 -34.37 -9.48 4.44
N GLU A 28 -35.03 -10.47 5.05
CA GLU A 28 -34.44 -11.26 6.14
C GLU A 28 -33.30 -12.16 5.63
N TYR A 29 -33.46 -12.77 4.46
CA TYR A 29 -32.44 -13.59 3.83
C TYR A 29 -31.18 -12.78 3.48
N THR A 30 -31.35 -11.58 2.93
CA THR A 30 -30.22 -10.69 2.62
C THR A 30 -29.52 -10.17 3.87
N ALA A 31 -30.26 -9.85 4.94
CA ALA A 31 -29.71 -9.50 6.23
C ALA A 31 -28.93 -10.67 6.86
N LEU A 32 -29.47 -11.89 6.79
CA LEU A 32 -28.82 -13.09 7.28
C LEU A 32 -27.52 -13.40 6.53
N LYS A 33 -27.54 -13.29 5.19
CA LYS A 33 -26.34 -13.48 4.35
C LYS A 33 -25.25 -12.46 4.65
N LYS A 34 -25.62 -11.21 4.93
CA LYS A 34 -24.69 -10.17 5.37
C LYS A 34 -24.07 -10.51 6.73
N ASN A 35 -24.89 -10.96 7.69
CA ASN A 35 -24.43 -11.35 9.02
C ASN A 35 -23.48 -12.55 8.97
N ILE A 36 -23.78 -13.56 8.15
CA ILE A 36 -22.89 -14.72 7.92
C ILE A 36 -21.54 -14.25 7.40
N ARG A 37 -21.53 -13.38 6.38
CA ARG A 37 -20.29 -12.84 5.81
C ARG A 37 -19.48 -12.02 6.83
N GLU A 38 -20.16 -11.29 7.72
CA GLU A 38 -19.48 -10.56 8.80
C GLU A 38 -18.86 -11.50 9.84
N LEU A 39 -19.55 -12.59 10.19
CA LEU A 39 -19.04 -13.60 11.11
C LEU A 39 -17.85 -14.36 10.52
N GLU A 40 -17.89 -14.71 9.22
CA GLU A 40 -16.77 -15.34 8.50
C GLU A 40 -15.52 -14.44 8.52
N ASN A 41 -15.70 -13.14 8.27
CA ASN A 41 -14.61 -12.17 8.34
C ASN A 41 -14.03 -12.06 9.77
N LYS A 42 -14.88 -12.07 10.81
CA LYS A 42 -14.44 -12.06 12.22
C LYS A 42 -13.66 -13.33 12.58
N LEU A 43 -14.12 -14.48 12.11
CA LEU A 43 -13.48 -15.78 12.32
C LEU A 43 -12.10 -15.83 11.64
N LEU A 44 -12.02 -15.35 10.40
CA LEU A 44 -10.77 -15.25 9.65
C LEU A 44 -9.76 -14.36 10.38
N ILE A 45 -10.15 -13.14 10.79
CA ILE A 45 -9.28 -12.22 11.55
C ILE A 45 -8.83 -12.87 12.88
N GLY A 46 -9.71 -13.61 13.55
CA GLY A 46 -9.38 -14.35 14.77
C GLY A 46 -8.31 -15.42 14.53
N ALA A 47 -8.43 -16.21 13.45
CA ALA A 47 -7.47 -17.23 13.07
C ALA A 47 -6.09 -16.63 12.72
N TRP A 48 -6.07 -15.51 12.00
CA TRP A 48 -4.85 -14.75 11.69
C TRP A 48 -4.17 -14.19 12.96
N ARG A 49 -4.94 -13.66 13.92
CA ARG A 49 -4.39 -13.20 15.21
C ARG A 49 -3.79 -14.36 16.01
N LEU A 50 -4.45 -15.52 16.02
CA LEU A 50 -3.98 -16.68 16.77
C LEU A 50 -2.70 -17.27 16.19
N THR A 51 -2.61 -17.36 14.86
CA THR A 51 -1.39 -17.82 14.17
C THR A 51 -0.24 -16.83 14.37
N HIS A 52 -0.51 -15.53 14.28
CA HIS A 52 0.50 -14.50 14.59
C HIS A 52 1.01 -14.60 16.02
N LEU A 53 0.11 -14.74 17.02
CA LEU A 53 0.49 -14.91 18.43
C LEU A 53 1.27 -16.20 18.69
N ARG A 54 0.98 -17.28 17.97
CA ARG A 54 1.73 -18.55 18.07
C ARG A 54 3.13 -18.42 17.48
N ALA A 55 3.28 -17.74 16.36
CA ALA A 55 4.57 -17.56 15.69
C ALA A 55 5.50 -16.56 16.40
N HIS A 56 4.95 -15.66 17.24
CA HIS A 56 5.70 -14.56 17.86
C HIS A 56 5.68 -14.57 19.40
N ARG A 57 5.39 -15.73 20.03
CA ARG A 57 5.52 -15.88 21.48
C ARG A 57 6.99 -16.00 21.90
N HIS A 58 7.56 -14.88 22.36
CA HIS A 58 8.79 -14.87 23.13
C HIS A 58 8.53 -15.39 24.55
N PHE A 59 9.02 -16.58 24.86
CA PHE A 59 9.37 -16.98 26.22
C PHE A 59 10.90 -17.06 26.32
N LYS A 60 11.48 -16.29 27.25
CA LYS A 60 12.85 -16.46 27.74
C LYS A 60 12.86 -17.60 28.77
N THR A 61 13.90 -18.44 28.72
CA THR A 61 14.37 -19.22 29.86
C THR A 61 15.90 -19.01 29.97
N PRO A 62 16.50 -18.78 31.17
CA PRO A 62 17.92 -18.43 31.30
C PRO A 62 18.87 -19.63 31.35
N SER A 63 20.16 -19.33 31.13
CA SER A 63 21.38 -20.15 31.02
C SER A 63 21.68 -21.27 32.03
N GLY A 64 22.46 -22.25 31.52
CA GLY A 64 23.39 -23.17 32.21
C GLY A 64 23.54 -24.44 31.33
N THR A 65 24.69 -24.96 30.90
CA THR A 65 26.06 -25.03 31.46
C THR A 65 27.02 -25.46 30.32
N GLN A 66 28.27 -24.95 30.29
CA GLN A 66 29.41 -25.45 29.47
C GLN A 66 30.16 -26.60 30.20
N PRO A 67 31.31 -27.19 29.75
CA PRO A 67 32.19 -26.99 28.57
C PRO A 67 32.62 -28.32 27.87
N ILE A 68 33.48 -28.33 26.82
CA ILE A 68 34.92 -28.72 26.92
C ILE A 68 35.69 -28.35 25.62
N THR A 69 36.71 -27.51 25.83
CA THR A 69 38.08 -27.37 25.26
C THR A 69 38.41 -27.35 23.75
N LYS A 70 39.19 -26.32 23.38
CA LYS A 70 40.01 -26.14 22.16
C LYS A 70 41.38 -26.86 22.27
N PRO A 71 42.17 -26.90 21.18
CA PRO A 71 43.23 -25.88 21.09
C PRO A 71 43.32 -25.16 19.73
N ASN A 72 43.82 -23.92 19.80
CA ASN A 72 44.12 -22.97 18.71
C ASN A 72 45.45 -23.30 18.00
N VAL A 73 45.62 -22.81 16.75
CA VAL A 73 46.76 -22.04 16.12
C VAL A 73 46.33 -21.80 14.65
N THR A 74 45.78 -20.63 14.26
CA THR A 74 46.39 -19.48 13.49
C THR A 74 47.17 -19.91 12.22
N ASP A 75 46.92 -19.46 10.98
CA ASP A 75 46.47 -18.16 10.47
C ASP A 75 45.79 -18.25 9.08
N ASN A 76 44.91 -17.27 8.82
CA ASN A 76 44.57 -16.63 7.53
C ASN A 76 44.09 -17.48 6.34
N GLU A 77 42.76 -17.58 6.19
CA GLU A 77 42.12 -17.48 4.87
C GLU A 77 40.88 -16.57 4.94
N HIS A 78 40.72 -15.78 3.88
CA HIS A 78 39.74 -14.74 3.65
C HIS A 78 38.30 -15.06 4.08
N GLU A 79 37.66 -14.13 4.80
CA GLU A 79 36.21 -14.08 4.98
C GLU A 79 35.51 -13.88 3.62
N THR A 80 35.04 -14.98 3.03
CA THR A 80 34.03 -14.98 1.97
C THR A 80 32.97 -16.03 2.27
N GLU A 81 32.06 -15.73 3.20
CA GLU A 81 30.82 -16.49 3.44
C GLU A 81 29.81 -15.52 4.10
N ASN A 82 28.59 -15.25 3.64
CA ASN A 82 27.72 -15.86 2.65
C ASN A 82 26.86 -14.75 2.02
N LEU A 83 27.13 -14.39 0.76
CA LEU A 83 26.20 -13.62 -0.06
C LEU A 83 24.97 -14.50 -0.30
N PRO A 84 23.72 -14.04 -0.12
CA PRO A 84 22.59 -14.80 -0.61
C PRO A 84 22.76 -14.99 -2.11
N LYS A 85 22.93 -16.24 -2.55
CA LYS A 85 22.91 -16.57 -3.98
C LYS A 85 21.58 -16.07 -4.52
N LEU A 86 21.63 -15.11 -5.44
CA LEU A 86 20.51 -14.80 -6.33
C LEU A 86 19.96 -16.14 -6.84
N PRO A 87 18.62 -16.34 -6.87
CA PRO A 87 18.08 -17.57 -7.42
C PRO A 87 18.66 -17.77 -8.82
N THR A 88 19.27 -18.94 -9.00
CA THR A 88 19.90 -19.34 -10.24
C THR A 88 18.89 -19.16 -11.36
N THR A 89 19.17 -18.25 -12.29
CA THR A 89 18.40 -18.06 -13.53
C THR A 89 18.69 -19.22 -14.48
N ALA A 90 18.44 -20.45 -14.03
CA ALA A 90 18.55 -21.67 -14.80
C ALA A 90 17.18 -22.35 -14.79
N GLY A 91 16.25 -21.76 -15.55
CA GLY A 91 14.87 -22.21 -15.66
C GLY A 91 13.98 -21.16 -16.34
N SER A 92 14.21 -20.95 -17.64
CA SER A 92 13.61 -19.95 -18.55
C SER A 92 14.14 -18.50 -18.40
N ILE A 93 14.80 -18.04 -19.44
CA ILE A 93 15.33 -16.66 -19.61
C ILE A 93 14.20 -15.66 -19.94
N ILE A 94 12.95 -16.12 -20.03
CA ILE A 94 11.85 -15.30 -20.52
C ILE A 94 10.94 -14.89 -19.37
N VAL A 95 10.95 -13.59 -19.07
CA VAL A 95 10.10 -12.96 -18.06
C VAL A 95 8.78 -12.57 -18.72
N TYR A 96 7.71 -13.26 -18.33
CA TYR A 96 6.35 -12.99 -18.84
C TYR A 96 5.41 -12.41 -17.77
N ASP A 97 5.76 -12.53 -16.49
CA ASP A 97 4.89 -12.06 -15.40
C ASP A 97 4.84 -10.53 -15.43
N ARG A 98 3.63 -9.98 -15.53
CA ARG A 98 3.41 -8.53 -15.62
C ARG A 98 3.75 -7.82 -14.32
N ASP A 99 3.46 -8.47 -13.21
CA ASP A 99 3.68 -7.96 -11.86
C ASP A 99 3.86 -9.12 -10.87
N CYS A 100 4.08 -8.78 -9.59
CA CYS A 100 4.21 -9.77 -8.54
C CYS A 100 2.94 -10.60 -8.29
N SER A 101 1.75 -10.09 -8.67
CA SER A 101 0.50 -10.81 -8.48
C SER A 101 0.38 -11.99 -9.44
N GLN A 102 0.70 -11.79 -10.71
CA GLN A 102 0.74 -12.87 -11.70
C GLN A 102 1.81 -13.92 -11.34
N LEU A 103 2.97 -13.46 -10.86
CA LEU A 103 4.03 -14.35 -10.36
C LEU A 103 3.54 -15.18 -9.16
N PHE A 104 2.80 -14.56 -8.23
CA PHE A 104 2.26 -15.22 -7.06
C PHE A 104 1.19 -16.24 -7.44
N ASP A 105 0.28 -15.92 -8.36
CA ASP A 105 -0.74 -16.85 -8.84
C ASP A 105 -0.11 -18.09 -9.49
N ARG A 106 0.99 -17.89 -10.23
CA ARG A 106 1.68 -18.95 -10.95
C ARG A 106 2.53 -19.86 -10.06
N LEU A 107 3.29 -19.29 -9.11
CA LEU A 107 4.33 -20.02 -8.38
C LEU A 107 4.21 -19.95 -6.85
N ARG A 108 3.43 -19.02 -6.30
CA ARG A 108 3.38 -18.67 -4.87
C ARG A 108 4.78 -18.63 -4.22
N PRO A 109 5.73 -17.87 -4.78
CA PRO A 109 7.10 -17.89 -4.28
C PRO A 109 7.21 -17.13 -2.95
N VAL A 110 8.37 -17.22 -2.31
CA VAL A 110 8.66 -16.41 -1.11
C VAL A 110 8.93 -14.95 -1.47
N SER A 111 8.81 -14.04 -0.49
CA SER A 111 9.15 -12.63 -0.69
C SER A 111 10.60 -12.45 -1.14
N GLY A 112 10.84 -11.56 -2.10
CA GLY A 112 12.17 -11.37 -2.67
C GLY A 112 12.18 -10.48 -3.90
N PHE A 113 13.36 -10.32 -4.50
CA PHE A 113 13.49 -9.58 -5.76
C PHE A 113 13.27 -10.50 -6.97
N TYR A 114 12.40 -10.06 -7.87
CA TYR A 114 12.04 -10.77 -9.09
C TYR A 114 12.01 -9.80 -10.28
N ARG A 115 12.28 -10.31 -11.47
CA ARG A 115 12.09 -9.55 -12.71
C ARG A 115 10.64 -9.68 -13.17
N ILE A 116 10.05 -8.58 -13.58
CA ILE A 116 8.71 -8.52 -14.16
C ILE A 116 8.75 -7.76 -15.49
N LYS A 117 7.73 -7.95 -16.34
CA LYS A 117 7.56 -7.24 -17.61
C LYS A 117 6.10 -6.77 -17.74
N PRO A 118 5.73 -5.59 -17.21
CA PRO A 118 4.34 -5.15 -17.16
C PRO A 118 3.66 -5.02 -18.54
N LYS A 119 4.41 -4.54 -19.53
CA LYS A 119 3.93 -4.29 -20.90
C LYS A 119 4.91 -4.89 -21.91
N PRO A 120 4.45 -5.39 -23.06
CA PRO A 120 5.33 -5.94 -24.10
C PRO A 120 6.40 -4.95 -24.58
N SER A 121 6.06 -3.66 -24.60
CA SER A 121 6.90 -2.54 -25.07
C SER A 121 7.90 -2.02 -24.03
N VAL A 122 7.87 -2.52 -22.79
CA VAL A 122 8.73 -2.06 -21.70
C VAL A 122 9.76 -3.15 -21.39
N GLU A 123 11.02 -2.78 -21.21
CA GLU A 123 12.06 -3.73 -20.83
C GLU A 123 11.81 -4.32 -19.43
N PRO A 124 12.11 -5.62 -19.19
CA PRO A 124 11.93 -6.22 -17.87
C PRO A 124 12.82 -5.57 -16.82
N PHE A 125 12.23 -5.21 -15.67
CA PHE A 125 12.93 -4.58 -14.55
C PHE A 125 12.74 -5.36 -13.24
N LEU A 126 13.61 -5.10 -12.27
CA LEU A 126 13.65 -5.78 -10.98
C LEU A 126 12.71 -5.10 -9.98
N VAL A 127 11.88 -5.88 -9.29
CA VAL A 127 10.98 -5.41 -8.23
C VAL A 127 11.10 -6.28 -6.99
N TYR A 128 10.80 -5.72 -5.82
CA TYR A 128 10.59 -6.54 -4.63
C TYR A 128 9.13 -6.98 -4.56
N CYS A 129 8.90 -8.29 -4.60
CA CYS A 129 7.59 -8.88 -4.37
C CYS A 129 7.41 -9.22 -2.89
N ASP A 130 6.40 -8.62 -2.26
CA ASP A 130 5.96 -8.98 -0.92
C ASP A 130 4.86 -10.02 -1.01
N MET A 131 5.19 -11.25 -0.61
CA MET A 131 4.31 -12.41 -0.67
C MET A 131 3.75 -12.79 0.71
N GLU A 132 4.14 -12.07 1.77
CA GLU A 132 3.76 -12.37 3.16
C GLU A 132 2.42 -11.71 3.55
N ASP A 133 2.05 -10.60 2.91
CA ASP A 133 0.84 -9.82 3.21
C ASP A 133 -0.34 -10.17 2.30
N GLY A 134 -0.71 -11.45 2.28
CA GLY A 134 -1.76 -11.98 1.39
C GLY A 134 -1.34 -12.06 -0.08
N GLY A 135 -0.03 -12.08 -0.36
CA GLY A 135 0.51 -12.41 -1.68
C GLY A 135 0.49 -11.27 -2.72
N GLY A 136 1.39 -11.35 -3.69
CA GLY A 136 1.25 -10.63 -4.96
C GLY A 136 1.46 -9.11 -4.92
N TRP A 137 2.04 -8.55 -3.87
CA TRP A 137 2.32 -7.12 -3.80
C TRP A 137 3.63 -6.75 -4.48
N THR A 138 3.60 -5.74 -5.35
CA THR A 138 4.81 -5.15 -5.93
C THR A 138 5.18 -3.90 -5.13
N VAL A 139 6.33 -3.90 -4.48
CA VAL A 139 6.80 -2.75 -3.68
C VAL A 139 7.37 -1.66 -4.59
N ILE A 140 6.86 -0.44 -4.47
CA ILE A 140 7.27 0.72 -5.29
C ILE A 140 8.14 1.72 -4.51
N GLN A 141 8.05 1.72 -3.17
CA GLN A 141 8.87 2.54 -2.29
C GLN A 141 9.16 1.81 -0.99
N LYS A 142 10.38 1.96 -0.47
CA LYS A 142 10.76 1.42 0.82
C LYS A 142 11.73 2.31 1.57
N ARG A 143 11.41 2.64 2.83
CA ARG A 143 12.29 3.32 3.81
C ARG A 143 12.43 2.44 5.04
N ARG A 144 13.63 2.33 5.60
CA ARG A 144 13.93 1.47 6.75
C ARG A 144 15.12 1.89 7.60
N ASN A 145 16.20 2.39 7.01
CA ASN A 145 17.49 2.57 7.68
C ASN A 145 18.17 3.93 7.41
N GLY A 146 17.66 4.71 6.44
CA GLY A 146 18.18 6.01 6.03
C GLY A 146 19.55 5.92 5.35
N ARG A 147 19.85 4.83 4.64
CA ARG A 147 21.10 4.66 3.88
C ARG A 147 21.02 5.25 2.48
N VAL A 148 19.82 5.37 1.92
CA VAL A 148 19.62 5.96 0.60
C VAL A 148 19.13 7.39 0.76
N ASP A 149 19.79 8.31 0.06
CA ASP A 149 19.35 9.70 -0.04
C ASP A 149 18.19 9.81 -1.04
N PHE A 150 17.07 10.36 -0.58
CA PHE A 150 15.85 10.60 -1.37
C PHE A 150 15.76 12.06 -1.85
N ASN A 151 16.70 12.94 -1.49
CA ASN A 151 16.76 14.30 -2.03
C ASN A 151 17.37 14.31 -3.45
N ARG A 152 16.63 13.73 -4.39
CA ARG A 152 17.07 13.48 -5.77
C ARG A 152 16.40 14.42 -6.78
N GLU A 153 16.97 14.44 -7.98
CA GLU A 153 16.51 15.22 -9.13
C GLU A 153 15.42 14.47 -9.92
N TRP A 154 14.79 15.15 -10.88
CA TRP A 154 13.71 14.59 -11.69
C TRP A 154 14.10 13.28 -12.36
N ALA A 155 15.27 13.25 -13.01
CA ALA A 155 15.77 12.09 -13.73
C ALA A 155 15.92 10.84 -12.83
N ASP A 156 16.48 11.03 -11.62
CA ASP A 156 16.60 9.95 -10.64
C ASP A 156 15.22 9.41 -10.22
N TYR A 157 14.25 10.29 -9.98
CA TYR A 157 12.89 9.88 -9.59
C TYR A 157 12.12 9.22 -10.74
N LYS A 158 12.39 9.62 -11.98
CA LYS A 158 11.88 9.00 -13.20
C LYS A 158 12.40 7.57 -13.37
N ASP A 159 13.71 7.38 -13.30
CA ASP A 159 14.39 6.11 -13.57
C ASP A 159 14.33 5.14 -12.38
N GLY A 160 14.31 5.69 -11.16
CA GLY A 160 14.39 4.94 -9.91
C GLY A 160 15.81 4.93 -9.33
N PHE A 161 15.89 4.74 -8.01
CA PHE A 161 17.15 4.76 -7.29
C PHE A 161 17.09 3.94 -6.00
N GLY A 162 18.26 3.68 -5.43
CA GLY A 162 18.42 2.92 -4.19
C GLY A 162 19.04 1.55 -4.45
N ASN A 163 18.82 0.61 -3.53
CA ASN A 163 19.41 -0.72 -3.61
C ASN A 163 18.32 -1.78 -3.78
N PHE A 164 18.55 -2.73 -4.69
CA PHE A 164 17.61 -3.81 -5.02
C PHE A 164 18.27 -5.17 -4.79
N LYS A 165 18.97 -5.34 -3.68
CA LYS A 165 19.78 -6.55 -3.41
C LYS A 165 19.29 -7.30 -2.17
N LEU A 166 19.03 -6.57 -1.09
CA LEU A 166 18.68 -7.12 0.22
C LEU A 166 17.26 -6.74 0.60
N ARG A 167 16.60 -7.62 1.36
CA ARG A 167 15.25 -7.38 1.90
C ARG A 167 15.13 -6.06 2.68
N ASN A 168 16.22 -5.57 3.27
CA ASN A 168 16.24 -4.37 4.11
C ASN A 168 16.73 -3.12 3.37
N ASP A 169 16.91 -3.20 2.05
CA ASP A 169 17.30 -2.05 1.24
C ASP A 169 16.18 -1.02 1.13
N GLU A 170 16.58 0.20 0.81
CA GLU A 170 15.70 1.32 0.54
C GLU A 170 15.78 1.65 -0.94
N PHE A 171 14.64 1.99 -1.54
CA PHE A 171 14.57 2.34 -2.95
C PHE A 171 13.29 3.12 -3.28
N TRP A 172 13.36 3.81 -4.40
CA TRP A 172 12.23 4.28 -5.18
C TRP A 172 12.27 3.56 -6.52
N LEU A 173 11.18 2.91 -6.92
CA LEU A 173 11.17 2.06 -8.12
C LEU A 173 11.39 2.85 -9.43
N GLY A 174 11.05 4.13 -9.45
CA GLY A 174 11.09 4.97 -10.64
C GLY A 174 9.68 5.25 -11.16
N ASN A 175 9.38 6.51 -11.46
CA ASN A 175 8.05 6.93 -11.89
C ASN A 175 7.65 6.29 -13.22
N ASP A 176 8.58 6.06 -14.14
CA ASP A 176 8.30 5.35 -15.40
C ASP A 176 7.92 3.88 -15.15
N HIS A 177 8.67 3.20 -14.28
CA HIS A 177 8.36 1.83 -13.88
C HIS A 177 7.01 1.75 -13.17
N ILE A 178 6.74 2.66 -12.22
CA ILE A 178 5.46 2.72 -11.51
C ILE A 178 4.31 2.95 -12.50
N HIS A 179 4.41 3.93 -13.40
CA HIS A 179 3.38 4.20 -14.39
C HIS A 179 3.15 3.00 -15.32
N SER A 180 4.23 2.31 -15.72
CA SER A 180 4.13 1.11 -16.56
C SER A 180 3.48 -0.09 -15.87
N LEU A 181 3.64 -0.18 -14.55
CA LEU A 181 3.14 -1.26 -13.69
C LEU A 181 1.63 -1.14 -13.42
N LEU A 182 1.12 0.09 -13.34
CA LEU A 182 -0.29 0.33 -13.04
C LEU A 182 -1.16 0.06 -14.26
N GLY A 183 -2.25 -0.68 -14.04
CA GLY A 183 -3.33 -0.91 -14.99
C GLY A 183 -4.52 0.02 -14.69
N ASP A 184 -5.71 -0.41 -15.09
CA ASP A 184 -6.92 0.40 -14.93
C ASP A 184 -7.38 0.52 -13.47
N GLU A 185 -7.23 -0.55 -12.68
CA GLU A 185 -7.63 -0.59 -11.28
C GLU A 185 -6.57 -1.27 -10.40
N ASN A 186 -5.83 -0.46 -9.65
CA ASN A 186 -4.86 -0.93 -8.66
C ASN A 186 -5.22 -0.49 -7.25
N LEU A 187 -4.89 -1.34 -6.28
CA LEU A 187 -4.84 -1.00 -4.87
C LEU A 187 -3.42 -0.55 -4.54
N MET A 188 -3.31 0.52 -3.74
CA MET A 188 -2.06 0.88 -3.08
C MET A 188 -2.21 0.69 -1.58
N LYS A 189 -1.32 -0.11 -0.99
CA LYS A 189 -1.17 -0.24 0.46
C LYS A 189 0.11 0.47 0.91
N ILE A 190 0.00 1.25 1.98
CA ILE A 190 1.10 1.93 2.62
C ILE A 190 1.22 1.39 4.05
N ASP A 191 2.29 0.66 4.31
CA ASP A 191 2.64 0.18 5.65
C ASP A 191 3.55 1.18 6.35
N LEU A 192 3.23 1.51 7.60
CA LEU A 192 3.91 2.52 8.39
C LEU A 192 4.30 1.94 9.76
N MET A 193 5.55 2.17 10.19
CA MET A 193 6.06 1.79 11.50
C MET A 193 6.74 2.97 12.18
N ASP A 194 6.46 3.17 13.46
CA ASP A 194 7.13 4.18 14.29
C ASP A 194 8.39 3.63 14.99
N TRP A 195 9.03 4.43 15.83
CA TRP A 195 10.26 4.01 16.52
C TRP A 195 10.01 3.11 17.74
N ASN A 196 8.77 3.06 18.24
CA ASN A 196 8.35 2.17 19.33
C ASN A 196 7.94 0.79 18.82
N GLY A 197 7.79 0.63 17.49
CA GLY A 197 7.39 -0.62 16.84
C GLY A 197 5.89 -0.72 16.60
N ASP A 198 5.12 0.35 16.86
CA ASP A 198 3.71 0.41 16.50
C ASP A 198 3.58 0.46 14.98
N ASN A 199 2.65 -0.33 14.46
CA ASN A 199 2.40 -0.44 13.02
C ASN A 199 0.99 -0.02 12.67
N THR A 200 0.85 0.65 11.55
CA THR A 200 -0.44 0.98 10.96
C THR A 200 -0.35 0.91 9.44
N PHE A 201 -1.50 1.01 8.77
CA PHE A 201 -1.56 1.02 7.31
C PHE A 201 -2.63 1.97 6.80
N ALA A 202 -2.42 2.42 5.55
CA ALA A 202 -3.40 3.09 4.70
C ALA A 202 -3.56 2.28 3.41
N LEU A 203 -4.79 2.15 2.94
CA LEU A 203 -5.13 1.47 1.69
C LEU A 203 -5.96 2.43 0.84
N TYR A 204 -5.57 2.57 -0.41
CA TYR A 204 -6.22 3.43 -1.39
C TYR A 204 -6.64 2.60 -2.60
N GLU A 205 -7.91 2.70 -2.98
CA GLU A 205 -8.41 2.12 -4.22
C GLU A 205 -8.03 2.98 -5.43
N ASN A 206 -8.12 2.40 -6.63
CA ASN A 206 -7.95 3.11 -7.91
C ASN A 206 -6.68 3.98 -7.98
N PHE A 207 -5.57 3.48 -7.41
CA PHE A 207 -4.29 4.16 -7.43
C PHE A 207 -3.72 4.14 -8.84
N ARG A 208 -3.47 5.33 -9.39
CA ARG A 208 -2.87 5.52 -10.70
C ARG A 208 -1.97 6.74 -10.70
N ILE A 209 -0.97 6.73 -11.57
CA ILE A 209 -0.17 7.92 -11.87
C ILE A 209 -0.22 8.16 -13.38
N SER A 210 -0.30 9.42 -13.80
CA SER A 210 -0.20 9.78 -15.21
C SER A 210 1.21 9.52 -15.77
N ASP A 211 1.39 9.71 -17.07
CA ASP A 211 2.69 9.66 -17.71
C ASP A 211 3.57 10.88 -17.37
N GLU A 212 4.78 10.92 -17.93
CA GLU A 212 5.68 12.06 -17.75
C GLU A 212 5.12 13.36 -18.33
N LYS A 213 4.31 13.31 -19.40
CA LYS A 213 3.74 14.51 -20.04
C LYS A 213 2.83 15.26 -19.07
N ASP A 214 2.08 14.54 -18.25
CA ASP A 214 1.30 15.10 -17.13
C ASP A 214 2.03 14.98 -15.79
N LYS A 215 3.37 14.91 -15.82
CA LYS A 215 4.25 15.01 -14.65
C LYS A 215 3.92 13.97 -13.56
N TYR A 216 3.59 12.75 -13.96
CA TYR A 216 3.27 11.64 -13.06
C TYR A 216 2.18 11.96 -12.03
N ARG A 217 1.17 12.75 -12.44
CA ARG A 217 0.07 13.18 -11.57
C ARG A 217 -0.57 12.01 -10.82
N LEU A 218 -0.71 12.16 -9.51
CA LEU A 218 -1.32 11.15 -8.64
C LEU A 218 -2.84 11.18 -8.70
N HIS A 219 -3.46 10.02 -8.80
CA HIS A 219 -4.87 9.84 -8.47
C HIS A 219 -5.07 8.59 -7.62
N PHE A 220 -6.06 8.67 -6.74
CA PHE A 220 -6.54 7.56 -5.96
C PHE A 220 -8.03 7.78 -5.63
N GLY A 221 -8.71 6.68 -5.35
CA GLY A 221 -10.10 6.63 -4.95
C GLY A 221 -10.25 6.53 -3.43
N LEU A 222 -11.15 5.63 -2.99
CA LEU A 222 -11.53 5.52 -1.59
C LEU A 222 -10.36 5.09 -0.70
N TYR A 223 -10.26 5.74 0.46
CA TYR A 223 -9.36 5.39 1.53
C TYR A 223 -10.00 4.37 2.49
N SER A 224 -9.19 3.45 2.98
CA SER A 224 -9.46 2.64 4.17
C SER A 224 -8.18 2.40 4.96
N GLY A 225 -8.28 2.12 6.26
CA GLY A 225 -7.11 1.83 7.10
C GLY A 225 -7.14 2.58 8.43
N LYS A 226 -6.04 2.43 9.18
CA LYS A 226 -5.92 2.94 10.56
C LYS A 226 -4.93 4.08 10.71
N ALA A 227 -4.20 4.43 9.65
CA ALA A 227 -3.21 5.51 9.67
C ALA A 227 -3.84 6.91 9.60
N GLY A 228 -5.13 7.00 9.28
CA GLY A 228 -5.79 8.23 8.87
C GLY A 228 -5.43 8.61 7.43
N ASP A 229 -6.33 9.34 6.77
CA ASP A 229 -6.20 9.69 5.37
C ASP A 229 -5.34 10.95 5.16
N ALA A 230 -4.02 10.76 5.18
CA ALA A 230 -3.09 11.86 4.96
C ALA A 230 -2.97 12.25 3.48
N LEU A 231 -3.16 11.33 2.52
CA LEU A 231 -3.07 11.69 1.09
C LEU A 231 -4.23 12.59 0.64
N SER A 232 -5.41 12.48 1.26
CA SER A 232 -6.49 13.44 1.03
C SER A 232 -6.32 14.77 1.76
N GLY A 233 -5.22 14.97 2.51
CA GLY A 233 -4.94 16.19 3.27
C GLY A 233 -5.54 16.21 4.69
N GLY A 234 -6.05 15.08 5.20
CA GLY A 234 -6.62 14.97 6.55
C GLY A 234 -8.10 15.40 6.63
N ALA A 235 -8.57 15.71 7.85
CA ALA A 235 -10.00 15.93 8.13
C ALA A 235 -10.48 17.39 7.97
N GLY A 236 -9.57 18.38 7.96
CA GLY A 236 -9.94 19.79 7.91
C GLY A 236 -9.97 20.33 6.48
N MET A 237 -11.00 21.10 6.12
CA MET A 237 -11.17 21.63 4.75
C MET A 237 -9.97 22.45 4.25
N VAL A 238 -9.35 23.24 5.13
CA VAL A 238 -8.18 24.06 4.78
C VAL A 238 -6.98 23.16 4.45
N GLN A 239 -6.73 22.14 5.29
CA GLN A 239 -5.65 21.18 5.06
C GLN A 239 -5.93 20.33 3.82
N GLN A 240 -7.17 19.91 3.57
CA GLN A 240 -7.52 19.20 2.35
C GLN A 240 -7.20 20.02 1.10
N TRP A 241 -7.55 21.31 1.09
CA TRP A 241 -7.22 22.20 -0.03
C TRP A 241 -5.71 22.34 -0.25
N SER A 242 -4.94 22.56 0.81
CA SER A 242 -3.51 22.89 0.71
C SER A 242 -2.57 21.69 0.75
N ALA A 243 -3.01 20.54 1.27
CA ALA A 243 -2.12 19.44 1.61
C ALA A 243 -2.55 18.10 1.01
N SER A 244 -3.70 18.04 0.32
CA SER A 244 -4.12 16.87 -0.45
C SER A 244 -3.18 16.63 -1.64
N HIS A 245 -2.82 15.38 -1.83
CA HIS A 245 -1.97 14.87 -2.89
C HIS A 245 -2.80 14.40 -4.10
N SER A 246 -4.11 14.25 -3.96
CA SER A 246 -4.98 13.82 -5.05
C SER A 246 -4.98 14.86 -6.17
N GLY A 247 -4.65 14.43 -7.38
CA GLY A 247 -4.52 15.28 -8.55
C GLY A 247 -3.26 16.14 -8.57
N MET A 248 -2.32 15.98 -7.64
CA MET A 248 -1.06 16.72 -7.64
C MET A 248 -0.05 16.11 -8.60
N GLN A 249 0.71 16.96 -9.28
CA GLN A 249 1.84 16.55 -10.10
C GLN A 249 3.03 16.22 -9.19
N PHE A 250 3.93 15.39 -9.70
CA PHE A 250 5.17 15.09 -9.00
C PHE A 250 6.11 16.29 -9.10
N SER A 251 6.81 16.62 -8.01
CA SER A 251 7.78 17.70 -7.96
C SER A 251 9.10 17.21 -7.35
N THR A 252 10.20 17.73 -7.87
CA THR A 252 11.59 17.53 -7.39
C THR A 252 12.27 18.88 -7.25
N LYS A 253 13.43 18.94 -6.59
CA LYS A 253 14.15 20.20 -6.34
C LYS A 253 14.51 20.99 -7.61
N ASP A 254 14.63 20.31 -8.74
CA ASP A 254 14.96 20.83 -10.08
C ASP A 254 13.74 20.96 -11.01
N GLN A 255 12.56 20.48 -10.59
CA GLN A 255 11.34 20.56 -11.39
C GLN A 255 10.11 20.78 -10.49
N ASP A 256 9.72 22.05 -10.39
CA ASP A 256 8.60 22.48 -9.56
C ASP A 256 7.27 22.39 -10.31
N ASN A 257 6.38 21.52 -9.83
CA ASN A 257 5.01 21.36 -10.33
C ASN A 257 4.00 21.42 -9.16
N ASP A 258 4.38 22.02 -8.04
CA ASP A 258 3.52 22.15 -6.86
C ASP A 258 2.67 23.43 -6.90
N ARG A 259 1.86 23.66 -5.86
CA ARG A 259 0.92 24.81 -5.80
C ARG A 259 1.43 25.94 -4.91
N TYR A 260 2.69 25.87 -4.48
CA TYR A 260 3.28 26.83 -3.56
C TYR A 260 3.97 27.98 -4.32
N LEU A 261 3.18 28.98 -4.73
CA LEU A 261 3.65 30.12 -5.54
C LEU A 261 4.81 30.95 -4.92
N GLN A 262 5.07 30.83 -3.62
CA GLN A 262 6.11 31.63 -2.94
C GLN A 262 7.46 30.89 -2.82
N GLY A 263 7.55 29.63 -3.25
CA GLY A 263 8.75 28.82 -3.08
C GLY A 263 8.63 27.49 -3.80
N SER A 264 9.31 26.47 -3.29
CA SER A 264 9.28 25.12 -3.86
C SER A 264 9.20 24.10 -2.73
N CYS A 265 8.12 23.34 -2.67
CA CYS A 265 7.91 22.35 -1.62
C CYS A 265 8.96 21.25 -1.66
N ALA A 266 9.37 20.81 -2.86
CA ALA A 266 10.42 19.80 -3.00
C ALA A 266 11.78 20.29 -2.47
N SER A 267 12.10 21.57 -2.70
CA SER A 267 13.31 22.20 -2.17
C SER A 267 13.30 22.34 -0.64
N GLU A 268 12.16 22.74 -0.07
CA GLU A 268 11.98 22.87 1.38
C GLU A 268 11.91 21.52 2.11
N ASN A 269 11.37 20.50 1.46
CA ASN A 269 11.11 19.18 2.06
C ASN A 269 12.14 18.10 1.70
N ASN A 270 13.16 18.44 0.90
CA ASN A 270 14.31 17.59 0.56
C ASN A 270 13.92 16.20 0.04
N GLY A 271 13.01 16.15 -0.92
CA GLY A 271 12.60 14.90 -1.56
C GLY A 271 11.72 15.17 -2.77
N GLY A 272 11.52 14.14 -3.59
CA GLY A 272 10.54 14.16 -4.68
C GLY A 272 9.20 13.57 -4.21
N TRP A 273 8.10 14.26 -4.47
CA TRP A 273 6.76 13.84 -4.05
C TRP A 273 5.66 14.54 -4.85
N TRP A 274 4.42 14.06 -4.69
CA TRP A 274 3.21 14.74 -5.18
C TRP A 274 2.84 15.91 -4.27
N PHE A 275 3.67 16.96 -4.27
CA PHE A 275 3.47 18.12 -3.40
C PHE A 275 2.31 19.01 -3.87
N ASN A 276 1.66 19.65 -2.89
CA ASN A 276 0.65 20.69 -3.05
C ASN A 276 1.18 21.99 -2.43
N ARG A 277 0.76 22.34 -1.20
CA ARG A 277 1.23 23.50 -0.41
C ARG A 277 1.30 23.20 1.11
N CYS A 278 2.21 22.36 1.59
CA CYS A 278 3.07 21.48 0.80
C CYS A 278 2.59 20.02 0.85
N HIS A 279 2.33 19.48 2.03
CA HIS A 279 1.91 18.09 2.17
C HIS A 279 1.24 17.83 3.52
N ALA A 280 0.45 16.76 3.59
CA ALA A 280 0.04 16.11 4.84
C ALA A 280 0.77 14.75 5.07
N ALA A 281 1.52 14.30 4.07
CA ALA A 281 2.34 13.11 4.10
C ALA A 281 3.55 13.31 3.19
N ASN A 282 4.73 12.90 3.65
CA ASN A 282 5.96 12.93 2.89
C ASN A 282 6.79 11.69 3.23
N LEU A 283 6.59 10.59 2.51
CA LEU A 283 7.32 9.34 2.76
C LEU A 283 8.74 9.37 2.17
N ASN A 284 9.02 10.34 1.30
CA ASN A 284 10.29 10.54 0.62
C ASN A 284 11.17 11.60 1.29
N GLY A 285 10.72 12.19 2.41
CA GLY A 285 11.48 13.18 3.15
C GLY A 285 12.77 12.63 3.78
N LYS A 286 13.47 13.54 4.46
CA LYS A 286 14.70 13.25 5.16
C LYS A 286 14.46 12.26 6.31
N PHE A 287 15.33 11.26 6.39
CA PHE A 287 15.22 10.21 7.41
C PHE A 287 15.79 10.69 8.75
N TYR A 288 14.92 11.13 9.67
CA TYR A 288 15.34 11.46 11.04
C TYR A 288 15.24 10.23 11.93
N ARG A 289 16.35 9.91 12.60
CA ARG A 289 16.39 8.80 13.57
C ARG A 289 15.70 9.21 14.87
N LYS A 290 15.08 8.24 15.55
CA LYS A 290 14.41 8.37 16.86
C LYS A 290 13.03 9.07 16.84
N GLY A 291 12.48 9.35 15.66
CA GLY A 291 11.10 9.85 15.54
C GLY A 291 11.03 11.36 15.56
N GLU A 292 11.00 11.94 16.75
CA GLU A 292 10.89 13.39 16.91
C GLU A 292 12.12 14.11 16.35
N TYR A 293 11.88 15.20 15.61
CA TYR A 293 12.95 16.00 15.03
C TYR A 293 12.64 17.50 15.08
N LYS A 294 13.70 18.30 15.00
CA LYS A 294 13.64 19.76 14.89
C LYS A 294 14.39 20.17 13.63
N ALA A 295 13.73 20.89 12.75
CA ALA A 295 14.26 21.38 11.48
C ALA A 295 13.58 22.70 11.11
N LYS A 296 14.04 23.36 10.04
CA LYS A 296 13.43 24.61 9.55
C LYS A 296 12.03 24.37 8.98
N SER A 297 11.82 23.20 8.39
CA SER A 297 10.58 22.71 7.78
C SER A 297 10.29 21.30 8.29
N ASP A 298 9.05 20.85 8.13
CA ASP A 298 8.57 19.50 8.43
C ASP A 298 8.98 18.47 7.35
N ASN A 299 10.28 18.45 7.04
CA ASN A 299 10.88 17.70 5.94
C ASN A 299 11.20 16.23 6.26
N GLY A 300 10.61 15.66 7.31
CA GLY A 300 10.84 14.28 7.73
C GLY A 300 10.08 13.24 6.90
N VAL A 301 10.23 11.95 7.27
CA VAL A 301 9.38 10.87 6.75
C VAL A 301 8.03 10.91 7.48
N VAL A 302 7.06 11.66 6.98
CA VAL A 302 5.89 12.10 7.75
C VAL A 302 4.58 11.45 7.27
N TRP A 303 3.71 11.13 8.24
CA TRP A 303 2.29 10.83 8.03
C TRP A 303 1.46 11.58 9.08
N ALA A 304 0.95 12.77 8.72
CA ALA A 304 0.47 13.74 9.71
C ALA A 304 -0.75 13.26 10.49
N THR A 305 -1.66 12.50 9.87
CA THR A 305 -2.86 11.98 10.52
C THR A 305 -2.59 10.89 11.56
N TRP A 306 -1.35 10.40 11.65
CA TRP A 306 -0.97 9.39 12.65
C TRP A 306 0.00 9.92 13.71
N LYS A 307 1.13 10.52 13.31
CA LYS A 307 2.18 10.99 14.25
C LYS A 307 2.44 12.50 14.20
N GLY A 308 1.71 13.24 13.35
CA GLY A 308 1.94 14.66 13.12
C GLY A 308 3.16 14.96 12.26
N PHE A 309 3.40 16.26 12.02
CA PHE A 309 4.43 16.75 11.10
C PHE A 309 5.86 16.64 11.62
N TRP A 310 6.05 16.68 12.95
CA TRP A 310 7.37 16.71 13.59
C TRP A 310 7.86 15.35 14.08
N TYR A 311 7.32 14.27 13.50
CA TYR A 311 7.72 12.89 13.77
C TYR A 311 8.05 12.15 12.47
N SER A 312 9.31 11.72 12.32
CA SER A 312 9.79 10.94 11.20
C SER A 312 9.63 9.45 11.47
N LEU A 313 8.88 8.76 10.63
CA LEU A 313 8.63 7.32 10.74
C LEU A 313 9.91 6.50 10.57
N ARG A 314 9.91 5.31 11.17
CA ARG A 314 11.04 4.39 11.16
C ARG A 314 11.05 3.54 9.90
N HIS A 315 9.92 2.91 9.58
CA HIS A 315 9.77 2.14 8.33
C HIS A 315 8.54 2.60 7.56
N THR A 316 8.67 2.70 6.25
CA THR A 316 7.55 2.93 5.33
C THR A 316 7.69 2.01 4.14
N THR A 317 6.59 1.45 3.67
CA THR A 317 6.56 0.65 2.43
C THR A 317 5.31 1.02 1.66
N MET A 318 5.48 1.47 0.42
CA MET A 318 4.38 1.62 -0.52
C MET A 318 4.41 0.45 -1.49
N LYS A 319 3.28 -0.23 -1.65
CA LYS A 319 3.16 -1.39 -2.53
C LYS A 319 1.81 -1.43 -3.23
N VAL A 320 1.82 -1.96 -4.45
CA VAL A 320 0.66 -1.97 -5.32
C VAL A 320 0.32 -3.38 -5.77
N ARG A 321 -0.97 -3.61 -6.03
CA ARG A 321 -1.51 -4.87 -6.53
C ARG A 321 -2.77 -4.60 -7.35
N PRO A 322 -3.06 -5.33 -8.44
CA PRO A 322 -4.33 -5.23 -9.13
C PRO A 322 -5.53 -5.41 -8.18
N ARG A 323 -6.64 -4.69 -8.41
CA ARG A 323 -7.86 -4.82 -7.59
C ARG A 323 -8.46 -6.22 -7.71
N LEU A 324 -8.57 -6.70 -8.95
CA LEU A 324 -9.00 -8.06 -9.27
C LEU A 324 -7.78 -8.97 -9.18
N PHE A 325 -7.53 -9.45 -7.96
CA PHE A 325 -6.53 -10.46 -7.66
C PHE A 325 -7.28 -11.71 -7.19
N LEU A 326 -7.18 -12.79 -7.98
CA LEU A 326 -7.83 -14.06 -7.71
C LEU A 326 -6.89 -14.94 -6.90
N ASP A 327 -7.09 -15.01 -5.58
CA ASP A 327 -6.58 -16.16 -4.82
C ASP A 327 -7.37 -17.38 -5.31
N SER A 328 -6.82 -18.15 -6.24
CA SER A 328 -7.48 -19.30 -6.87
C SER A 328 -7.71 -20.45 -5.88
N LEU A 329 -8.66 -20.32 -4.95
CA LEU A 329 -9.29 -21.35 -4.10
C LEU A 329 -10.66 -20.80 -3.62
N GLY A 330 -11.84 -21.20 -4.10
CA GLY A 330 -12.23 -22.29 -5.01
C GLY A 330 -13.59 -21.99 -5.69
N SER A 331 -13.72 -22.39 -6.96
CA SER A 331 -14.46 -23.58 -7.45
C SER A 331 -15.98 -23.45 -7.27
N GLY A 332 -16.81 -23.30 -8.31
CA GLY A 332 -16.68 -24.02 -9.57
C GLY A 332 -16.91 -25.52 -9.33
N ALA A 333 -18.07 -25.86 -8.79
CA ALA A 333 -18.71 -27.17 -8.89
C ALA A 333 -20.22 -26.90 -8.74
N GLY A 334 -20.92 -26.85 -9.87
CA GLY A 334 -22.38 -26.98 -9.84
C GLY A 334 -22.73 -28.40 -9.38
N PRO A 335 -23.87 -28.60 -8.71
CA PRO A 335 -24.33 -29.95 -8.41
C PRO A 335 -24.75 -30.64 -9.71
N GLU A 336 -24.07 -31.73 -10.07
CA GLU A 336 -24.67 -32.77 -10.90
C GLU A 336 -25.51 -33.68 -9.99
N GLU A 337 -26.78 -33.79 -10.37
CA GLU A 337 -27.91 -34.65 -9.94
C GLU A 337 -28.07 -35.08 -8.47
#